data_AF-A0A1B0B835-F1
#
_entry.id   AF-A0A1B0B835-F1
#
_cell.length_a   1.000
_cell.length_b   1.000
_cell.length_c   1.000
_cell.angle_alpha   90.00
_cell.angle_beta   90.00
_cell.angle_gamma   90.00
#
_symmetry.space_group_name_H-M   'P 1'
#
loop_
_entity.id
_entity.type
_entity.pdbx_description
1 polymer ?
#
loop_
_entity_poly.entity_id
_entity_poly.type
_entity_poly.pdbx_seq_one_letter_code
_entity_poly.pdbx_strand_id
1 'polypeptide(L)'
;MSFTASLICLIAHEVTENPDVQEKLLQKIQDVDRNMDGKPVTYNVILNMHYMDMVIFETLRKWSVAPAMDRMCTDDITYELKTGQNLKIRKGDAIWIQAVDVRLKYFVPF
;
A
#
# COMPACT_ATOMS: atom_id res chain seq x y z
N MET A 1 12.60 -9.85 -7.52
CA MET A 1 13.61 -8.80 -7.29
C MET A 1 13.20 -7.43 -7.89
N SER A 2 12.40 -7.38 -8.96
CA SER A 2 12.04 -6.09 -9.62
C SER A 2 11.07 -5.20 -8.82
N PHE A 3 10.06 -5.79 -8.17
CA PHE A 3 9.03 -5.04 -7.43
C PHE A 3 9.59 -4.23 -6.26
N THR A 4 10.47 -4.83 -5.47
CA THR A 4 11.10 -4.20 -4.30
C THR A 4 11.95 -3.00 -4.70
N ALA A 5 12.66 -3.09 -5.83
CA ALA A 5 13.49 -1.98 -6.32
C ALA A 5 12.64 -0.78 -6.76
N SER A 6 11.55 -1.02 -7.50
CA SER A 6 10.62 0.04 -7.92
C SER A 6 9.96 0.73 -6.73
N LEU A 7 9.55 -0.04 -5.72
CA LEU A 7 8.98 0.52 -4.49
C LEU A 7 9.97 1.40 -3.74
N ILE A 8 11.22 0.96 -3.56
CA ILE A 8 12.23 1.75 -2.87
C ILE A 8 12.48 3.07 -3.61
N CYS A 9 12.51 3.04 -4.95
CA CYS A 9 12.67 4.25 -5.75
C CYS A 9 11.50 5.24 -5.55
N LEU A 10 10.26 4.74 -5.54
CA LEU A 10 9.07 5.56 -5.31
C LEU A 10 9.01 6.10 -3.88
N ILE A 11 9.38 5.30 -2.88
CA ILE A 11 9.51 5.74 -1.49
C ILE A 11 10.54 6.87 -1.40
N ALA A 12 11.73 6.69 -2.00
CA ALA A 12 12.78 7.70 -1.99
C ALA A 12 12.32 9.00 -2.66
N HIS A 13 11.60 8.89 -3.77
CA HIS A 13 11.03 10.05 -4.47
C HIS A 13 10.01 10.79 -3.59
N GLU A 14 9.03 10.09 -3.01
CA GLU A 14 8.02 10.68 -2.14
C GLU A 14 8.62 11.31 -0.87
N VAL A 15 9.62 10.68 -0.27
CA VAL A 15 10.33 11.23 0.90
C VAL A 15 11.11 12.49 0.53
N THR A 16 11.71 12.53 -0.66
CA THR A 16 12.46 13.72 -1.12
C THR A 16 11.53 14.90 -1.46
N GLU A 17 10.32 14.62 -1.95
CA GLU A 17 9.34 15.67 -2.24
C GLU A 17 8.63 16.21 -0.98
N ASN A 18 8.58 15.43 0.11
CA ASN A 18 7.93 15.80 1.36
C ASN A 18 8.97 15.98 2.49
N PRO A 19 9.62 17.15 2.59
CA PRO A 19 10.72 17.38 3.53
C PRO A 19 10.29 17.24 5.00
N ASP A 20 9.02 17.49 5.32
CA ASP A 20 8.45 17.30 6.65
C ASP A 20 8.36 15.81 7.06
N VAL A 21 8.06 14.93 6.10
CA VAL A 21 8.07 13.47 6.29
C VAL A 21 9.50 12.98 6.44
N GLN A 22 10.43 13.50 5.63
CA GLN A 22 11.85 13.18 5.73
C GLN A 22 12.42 13.54 7.11
N GLU A 23 12.12 14.74 7.61
CA GLU A 23 12.60 15.19 8.92
C GLU A 23 12.02 14.33 10.06
N LYS A 24 10.71 14.07 10.04
CA LYS A 24 10.05 13.19 11.04
C LYS A 24 10.60 11.77 11.01
N LEU A 25 10.83 11.21 9.82
CA LEU A 25 11.40 9.87 9.67
C LEU A 25 12.82 9.81 10.25
N LEU A 26 13.65 10.83 9.95
CA LEU A 26 15.01 10.92 10.48
C LEU A 26 15.02 11.02 12.01
N GLN A 27 14.18 11.89 12.59
CA GLN A 27 14.01 12.00 14.03
C GLN A 27 13.64 10.66 14.65
N LYS A 28 12.69 9.93 14.04
CA LYS A 28 12.25 8.64 14.57
C LYS A 28 13.35 7.56 14.50
N ILE A 29 14.16 7.58 13.45
CA ILE A 29 15.32 6.69 13.32
C ILE A 29 16.36 7.01 14.40
N GLN A 30 16.66 8.30 14.62
CA GLN A 30 17.59 8.74 15.67
C GLN A 30 17.10 8.39 17.08
N ASP A 31 15.79 8.48 17.34
CA ASP A 31 15.22 8.03 18.62
C ASP A 31 15.43 6.54 18.84
N VAL A 32 15.20 5.73 17.80
CA VAL A 32 15.41 4.28 17.87
C VAL A 32 16.88 3.94 18.08
N ASP A 33 17.78 4.64 17.40
CA ASP A 33 19.24 4.48 17.56
C ASP A 33 19.71 4.84 18.97
N ARG A 34 19.24 5.96 19.52
CA ARG A 34 19.51 6.35 20.92
C ARG A 34 19.00 5.31 21.91
N ASN A 35 17.84 4.71 21.65
CA ASN A 35 17.26 3.67 22.52
C ASN A 35 18.00 2.33 22.41
N MET A 36 18.77 2.08 21.35
CA MET A 36 19.57 0.87 21.20
C MET A 36 20.85 0.89 22.04
N ASP A 37 21.32 2.06 22.50
CA ASP A 37 22.50 2.20 23.37
C ASP A 37 23.73 1.42 22.83
N GLY A 38 23.99 1.57 21.53
CA GLY A 38 25.11 0.89 20.83
C GLY A 38 24.88 -0.59 20.52
N LYS A 39 23.70 -1.15 20.81
CA LYS A 39 23.35 -2.53 20.43
C LYS A 39 23.15 -2.63 18.90
N PRO A 40 23.48 -3.79 18.31
CA PRO A 40 23.28 -4.00 16.89
C PRO A 40 21.79 -3.95 16.53
N VAL A 41 21.50 -3.40 15.35
CA VAL A 41 20.16 -3.36 14.77
C VAL A 41 19.65 -4.80 14.63
N THR A 42 18.61 -5.13 15.38
CA THR A 42 17.96 -6.45 15.37
C THR A 42 16.69 -6.38 14.53
N TYR A 43 16.26 -7.50 13.93
CA TYR A 43 15.01 -7.57 13.16
C TYR A 43 13.80 -7.02 13.93
N ASN A 44 13.71 -7.30 15.24
CA ASN A 44 12.64 -6.80 16.09
C ASN A 44 12.66 -5.26 16.20
N VAL A 45 13.84 -4.62 16.15
CA VAL A 45 13.93 -3.16 16.19
C VAL A 45 13.33 -2.56 14.92
N ILE A 46 13.68 -3.12 13.75
CA ILE A 46 13.14 -2.70 12.45
C ILE A 46 11.62 -2.88 12.43
N LEU A 47 11.12 -4.02 12.91
CA LEU A 47 9.69 -4.32 12.99
C LEU A 47 8.92 -3.35 13.89
N ASN A 48 9.58 -2.72 14.86
CA ASN A 48 8.96 -1.75 15.77
C ASN A 48 9.01 -0.30 15.25
N MET A 49 9.54 -0.06 14.04
CA MET A 49 9.60 1.28 13.43
C MET A 49 8.26 1.64 12.75
N HIS A 50 7.21 1.82 13.55
CA HIS A 50 5.85 2.07 13.05
C HIS A 50 5.76 3.23 12.04
N TYR A 51 6.54 4.30 12.21
CA TYR A 51 6.50 5.43 11.28
C TYR A 51 7.06 5.07 9.90
N MET A 52 8.07 4.20 9.84
CA MET A 52 8.61 3.69 8.58
C MET A 52 7.57 2.84 7.85
N ASP A 53 6.84 1.99 8.56
CA ASP A 53 5.73 1.21 7.99
C ASP A 53 4.63 2.12 7.44
N MET A 54 4.29 3.21 8.15
CA MET A 54 3.30 4.18 7.66
C MET A 54 3.73 4.82 6.34
N VAL A 55 4.99 5.21 6.20
CA VAL A 55 5.53 5.78 4.95
C VAL A 55 5.41 4.76 3.82
N ILE A 56 5.80 3.50 4.06
CA ILE A 56 5.69 2.43 3.06
C ILE A 56 4.23 2.23 2.63
N PHE A 57 3.29 2.19 3.59
CA PHE A 57 1.87 2.02 3.28
C PHE A 57 1.26 3.21 2.54
N GLU A 58 1.67 4.44 2.85
CA GLU A 58 1.24 5.62 2.10
C GLU A 58 1.82 5.64 0.68
N THR A 59 3.09 5.28 0.49
CA THR A 59 3.65 5.14 -0.86
C THR A 59 2.90 4.06 -1.64
N LEU A 60 2.59 2.91 -1.02
CA LEU A 60 1.79 1.85 -1.65
C LEU A 60 0.35 2.28 -1.94
N ARG A 61 -0.22 3.18 -1.13
CA ARG A 61 -1.56 3.75 -1.36
C ARG A 61 -1.55 4.68 -2.57
N LYS A 62 -0.53 5.54 -2.71
CA LYS A 62 -0.39 6.45 -3.86
C LYS A 62 -0.01 5.70 -5.14
N TRP A 63 0.99 4.84 -5.03
CA TRP A 63 1.57 4.10 -6.13
C TRP A 63 1.24 2.62 -5.97
N SER A 64 0.01 2.25 -6.30
CA SER A 64 -0.38 0.83 -6.34
C SER A 64 0.38 0.15 -7.48
N VAL A 65 1.43 -0.59 -7.12
CA VAL A 65 2.27 -1.32 -8.10
C VAL A 65 1.48 -2.47 -8.77
N ALA A 66 0.34 -2.88 -8.20
CA ALA A 66 -0.65 -3.73 -8.85
C ALA A 66 -1.97 -2.95 -9.02
N PRO A 67 -2.11 -2.13 -10.08
CA PRO A 67 -3.26 -1.24 -10.24
C PRO A 67 -4.57 -2.00 -10.48
N ALA A 68 -4.48 -3.20 -11.07
CA ALA A 68 -5.62 -4.08 -11.30
C ALA A 68 -5.27 -5.53 -10.93
N MET A 69 -6.29 -6.26 -10.50
CA MET A 69 -6.26 -7.69 -10.29
C MET A 69 -7.28 -8.35 -11.21
N ASP A 70 -6.82 -9.31 -11.98
CA ASP A 70 -7.70 -10.10 -12.83
C ASP A 70 -8.34 -11.23 -12.01
N ARG A 71 -9.64 -11.43 -12.21
CA ARG A 71 -10.38 -12.57 -11.70
C ARG A 71 -11.17 -13.18 -12.84
N MET A 72 -11.11 -14.50 -12.97
CA MET A 72 -11.95 -15.25 -13.89
C MET A 72 -13.16 -15.76 -13.12
N CYS A 73 -14.36 -15.50 -13.64
CA CYS A 73 -15.59 -16.01 -13.03
C CYS A 73 -15.65 -17.53 -13.23
N THR A 74 -15.70 -18.29 -12.13
CA THR A 74 -15.76 -19.77 -12.19
C THR A 74 -17.19 -20.29 -12.42
N ASP A 75 -18.19 -19.46 -12.12
CA ASP A 75 -19.61 -19.78 -12.16
C ASP A 75 -20.43 -18.57 -12.62
N ASP A 76 -21.67 -18.82 -13.07
CA ASP A 76 -22.61 -17.79 -13.49
C ASP A 76 -23.19 -17.08 -12.26
N ILE A 77 -22.82 -15.81 -12.07
CA ILE A 77 -23.22 -15.01 -10.91
C ILE A 77 -24.02 -13.80 -11.38
N THR A 78 -25.16 -13.54 -10.74
CA THR A 78 -25.90 -12.28 -10.91
C THR A 78 -25.64 -11.41 -9.70
N TYR A 79 -24.99 -10.27 -9.92
CA TYR A 79 -24.67 -9.29 -8.87
C TYR A 79 -25.63 -8.10 -8.97
N GLU A 80 -26.35 -7.79 -7.90
CA GLU A 80 -27.18 -6.60 -7.82
C GLU A 80 -26.31 -5.40 -7.43
N LEU A 81 -26.16 -4.43 -8.33
CA LEU A 81 -25.48 -3.18 -8.00
C LEU A 81 -26.35 -2.36 -7.06
N LYS A 82 -25.72 -1.56 -6.20
CA LYS A 82 -26.40 -0.57 -5.33
C LYS A 82 -27.24 0.46 -6.10
N THR A 83 -27.09 0.53 -7.42
CA THR A 83 -27.88 1.36 -8.35
C THR A 83 -29.17 0.68 -8.84
N GLY A 84 -29.47 -0.55 -8.38
CA GLY A 84 -30.66 -1.31 -8.76
C GLY A 84 -30.54 -2.05 -10.10
N GLN A 85 -29.35 -2.12 -10.68
CA GLN A 85 -29.08 -2.85 -11.92
C GLN A 85 -28.50 -4.24 -11.63
N ASN A 86 -28.99 -5.25 -12.37
CA ASN A 86 -28.52 -6.62 -12.23
C ASN A 86 -27.41 -6.90 -13.25
N LEU A 87 -26.18 -7.05 -12.75
CA LEU A 87 -25.02 -7.43 -13.55
C LEU A 87 -24.91 -8.96 -13.60
N LYS A 88 -25.17 -9.55 -14.77
CA LYS A 88 -24.99 -10.98 -15.01
C LYS A 88 -23.57 -11.21 -15.51
N ILE A 89 -22.77 -11.95 -14.75
CA ILE A 89 -21.41 -12.34 -15.10
C ILE A 89 -21.43 -13.84 -15.39
N ARG A 90 -20.91 -14.23 -16.55
CA ARG A 90 -20.89 -15.63 -16.98
C ARG A 90 -19.58 -16.29 -16.59
N LYS A 91 -19.63 -17.62 -16.47
CA LYS A 91 -18.45 -18.46 -16.34
C LYS A 91 -17.49 -18.22 -17.50
N GLY A 92 -16.25 -17.86 -17.17
CA GLY A 92 -15.21 -17.52 -18.15
C GLY A 92 -15.03 -16.01 -18.40
N ASP A 93 -15.92 -15.15 -17.90
CA ASP A 93 -15.71 -13.70 -17.99
C ASP A 93 -14.52 -13.27 -17.12
N ALA A 94 -13.64 -12.43 -17.68
CA ALA A 94 -12.51 -11.83 -16.98
C ALA A 94 -12.94 -10.49 -16.37
N ILE A 95 -13.04 -10.45 -15.05
CA ILE A 95 -13.34 -9.24 -14.28
C ILE A 95 -12.02 -8.59 -13.88
N TRP A 96 -11.86 -7.35 -14.32
CA TRP A 96 -10.73 -6.51 -13.91
C TRP A 96 -11.15 -5.69 -12.70
N ILE A 97 -10.59 -6.01 -11.53
CA ILE A 97 -10.84 -5.25 -10.31
C ILE A 97 -9.67 -4.29 -10.12
N GLN A 98 -9.95 -2.99 -10.19
CA GLN A 98 -8.94 -1.98 -9.88
C GLN A 98 -8.68 -1.99 -8.37
N ALA A 99 -7.43 -2.26 -7.98
CA ALA A 99 -7.03 -2.28 -6.56
C ALA A 99 -7.10 -0.88 -5.92
N VAL A 100 -6.94 0.17 -6.73
CA VAL A 100 -7.01 1.57 -6.31
C VAL A 100 -8.44 1.96 -5.90
N ASP A 101 -9.45 1.57 -6.69
CA ASP A 101 -10.86 1.90 -6.45
C ASP A 101 -11.42 1.20 -5.18
N VAL A 102 -11.06 -0.07 -4.97
CA VAL A 102 -11.48 -0.80 -3.76
C VAL A 102 -10.93 -0.12 -2.51
N ARG A 103 -9.67 0.33 -2.50
CA ARG A 103 -9.08 0.96 -1.32
C ARG A 103 -9.64 2.36 -1.05
N LEU A 104 -9.92 3.16 -2.08
CA LEU A 104 -10.52 4.50 -1.93
C LEU A 104 -11.96 4.46 -1.41
N LYS A 105 -12.75 3.44 -1.79
CA LYS A 105 -14.14 3.31 -1.33
C LYS A 105 -14.27 3.00 0.18
N TYR A 106 -13.23 2.43 0.79
CA TYR A 106 -13.16 2.15 2.23
C TYR A 106 -12.30 3.14 3.01
N PHE A 107 -11.64 4.10 2.34
CA PHE A 107 -10.83 5.13 2.97
C PHE A 107 -11.30 6.51 2.47
N VAL A 108 -12.40 6.98 3.06
CA VAL A 108 -12.89 8.35 2.91
C VAL A 108 -11.80 9.29 3.44
N PRO A 109 -11.38 10.33 2.70
CA PRO A 109 -10.41 11.28 3.21
C PRO A 109 -11.06 12.09 4.36
N PHE A 110 -10.28 12.30 5.43
CA PHE A 110 -10.53 13.40 6.36
C PHE A 110 -10.45 14.74 5.62
#